data_AF-A0A6A4P4F2-F1
#
_entry.id   AF-A0A6A4P4F2-F1
#
_cell.length_a   1.000
_cell.length_b   1.000
_cell.length_c   1.000
_cell.angle_alpha   90.00
_cell.angle_beta   90.00
_cell.angle_gamma   90.00
#
_symmetry.space_group_name_H-M   'P 1'
#
loop_
_entity.id
_entity.type
_entity.pdbx_description
1 polymer ?
#
loop_
_entity_poly.entity_id
_entity_poly.type
_entity_poly.pdbx_seq_one_letter_code
_entity_poly.pdbx_strand_id
1 'polypeptide(L)'
;MCYNTNLPPNATSEQCIEATVGYLGASYDVPSLVDKLLHQLASKQTIAVNVYDTTNASASITMYGTDVVDTGLLHISRLDFGDPLRKHQMHCRFKQRPPLPWTAINASVRVLVITLLLGHIFYAAIDRIAKVEDDYREMRELKVRAEAADVAKSQLAVYASNQVPEVVIGDPKRFWQIITNQVPHLWIQSGRSTTFFLHSAKG
;
A
#
# COMPACT_ATOMS: atom_id res chain seq x y z
N MET A 1 -34.41 -60.59 -3.16
CA MET A 1 -34.61 -61.97 -3.67
C MET A 1 -36.00 -62.42 -3.30
N CYS A 2 -36.64 -63.25 -4.12
CA CYS A 2 -37.94 -63.84 -3.81
C CYS A 2 -37.73 -65.34 -3.52
N TYR A 3 -38.26 -65.83 -2.40
CA TYR A 3 -38.14 -67.22 -1.97
C TYR A 3 -39.50 -67.93 -2.02
N ASN A 4 -39.49 -69.24 -2.30
CA ASN A 4 -40.71 -70.06 -2.40
C ASN A 4 -41.27 -70.44 -1.01
N THR A 5 -40.41 -70.47 -0.01
CA THR A 5 -40.70 -70.92 1.35
C THR A 5 -40.10 -69.96 2.38
N ASN A 6 -40.73 -69.86 3.56
CA ASN A 6 -40.21 -69.03 4.65
C ASN A 6 -38.90 -69.65 5.18
N LEU A 7 -37.75 -69.12 4.77
CA LEU A 7 -36.46 -69.56 5.28
C LEU A 7 -36.27 -69.15 6.75
N PRO A 8 -35.66 -70.01 7.60
CA PRO A 8 -35.23 -69.60 8.92
C PRO A 8 -34.16 -68.50 8.82
N PRO A 9 -34.08 -67.57 9.79
CA PRO A 9 -33.17 -66.42 9.74
C PRO A 9 -31.68 -66.76 9.72
N ASN A 10 -31.30 -68.02 9.91
CA ASN A 10 -29.93 -68.52 9.90
C ASN A 10 -29.70 -69.59 8.80
N ALA A 11 -30.43 -69.49 7.69
CA ALA A 11 -30.30 -70.41 6.57
C ALA A 11 -28.91 -70.35 5.93
N THR A 12 -28.37 -71.52 5.57
CA THR A 12 -27.11 -71.61 4.82
C THR A 12 -27.29 -71.18 3.36
N SER A 13 -26.21 -70.71 2.74
CA SER A 13 -26.20 -70.24 1.34
C SER A 13 -26.81 -71.26 0.36
N GLU A 14 -26.62 -72.55 0.58
CA GLU A 14 -27.17 -73.64 -0.23
C GLU A 14 -28.70 -73.72 -0.14
N GLN A 15 -29.27 -73.61 1.06
CA GLN A 15 -30.71 -73.58 1.29
C GLN A 15 -31.34 -72.33 0.67
N CYS A 16 -30.65 -71.18 0.74
CA CYS A 16 -31.08 -69.95 0.09
C CYS A 16 -31.13 -70.12 -1.44
N ILE A 17 -30.16 -70.79 -2.06
CA ILE A 17 -30.13 -71.04 -3.50
C ILE A 17 -31.28 -71.94 -3.92
N GLU A 18 -31.51 -73.06 -3.22
CA GLU A 18 -32.59 -74.02 -3.52
C GLU A 18 -33.98 -73.38 -3.40
N ALA A 19 -34.17 -72.52 -2.40
CA ALA A 19 -35.45 -71.84 -2.15
C ALA A 19 -35.64 -70.57 -3.01
N THR A 20 -34.64 -70.13 -3.77
CA THR A 20 -34.74 -68.93 -4.60
C THR A 20 -35.63 -69.20 -5.81
N VAL A 21 -36.74 -68.46 -5.90
CA VAL A 21 -37.68 -68.51 -7.04
C VAL A 21 -37.25 -67.55 -8.14
N GLY A 22 -36.61 -66.45 -7.76
CA GLY A 22 -36.12 -65.48 -8.71
C GLY A 22 -35.52 -64.23 -8.08
N TYR A 23 -34.96 -63.40 -8.94
CA TYR A 23 -34.34 -62.13 -8.57
C TYR A 23 -35.24 -60.97 -8.98
N LEU A 24 -35.55 -60.11 -8.01
CA LEU A 24 -36.14 -58.81 -8.28
C LEU A 24 -34.99 -57.81 -8.44
N GLY A 25 -34.79 -57.32 -9.64
CA GLY A 25 -33.81 -56.27 -9.93
C GLY A 25 -34.48 -54.90 -9.91
N ALA A 26 -33.77 -53.91 -9.37
CA ALA A 26 -34.05 -52.51 -9.60
C ALA A 26 -32.86 -51.90 -10.35
N SER A 27 -33.14 -51.03 -11.31
CA SER A 27 -32.09 -50.24 -11.98
C SER A 27 -32.14 -48.81 -11.44
N TYR A 28 -30.96 -48.25 -11.20
CA TYR A 28 -30.82 -46.87 -10.76
C TYR A 28 -30.12 -46.08 -11.87
N ASP A 29 -30.81 -45.06 -12.37
CA ASP A 29 -30.21 -44.07 -13.27
C ASP A 29 -29.48 -43.01 -12.43
N VAL A 30 -28.24 -43.34 -12.06
CA VAL A 30 -27.37 -42.48 -11.23
C VAL A 30 -27.22 -41.07 -11.84
N PRO A 31 -26.98 -40.89 -13.16
CA PRO A 31 -26.96 -39.57 -13.79
C PRO A 31 -28.17 -38.69 -13.48
N SER A 32 -29.39 -39.21 -13.69
CA SER A 32 -30.62 -38.43 -13.45
C SER A 32 -30.80 -38.03 -11.98
N LEU A 33 -30.40 -38.90 -11.05
CA LEU A 33 -30.48 -38.61 -9.62
C LEU A 33 -29.48 -37.51 -9.23
N VAL A 34 -28.23 -37.64 -9.68
CA VAL A 34 -27.17 -36.67 -9.36
C VAL A 34 -27.48 -35.33 -10.00
N ASP A 35 -27.95 -35.28 -11.25
CA ASP A 35 -28.32 -34.04 -11.92
C ASP A 35 -29.45 -33.30 -11.18
N LYS A 36 -30.47 -34.02 -10.69
CA LYS A 36 -31.54 -33.41 -9.88
C LYS A 36 -31.02 -32.83 -8.58
N LEU A 37 -30.14 -33.55 -7.87
CA LEU A 37 -29.54 -33.08 -6.63
C LEU A 37 -28.63 -31.87 -6.87
N LEU A 38 -27.79 -31.92 -7.91
CA LEU A 38 -26.93 -30.81 -8.31
C LEU A 38 -27.76 -29.58 -8.70
N HIS A 39 -28.87 -29.77 -9.39
CA HIS A 39 -29.76 -28.68 -9.74
C HIS A 39 -30.37 -28.00 -8.50
N GLN A 40 -30.74 -28.77 -7.48
CA GLN A 40 -31.30 -28.22 -6.22
C GLN A 40 -30.25 -27.51 -5.36
N LEU A 41 -29.04 -28.08 -5.26
CA LEU A 41 -27.99 -27.59 -4.36
C LEU A 41 -27.13 -26.50 -5.00
N ALA A 42 -26.79 -26.69 -6.27
CA ALA A 42 -25.94 -25.79 -7.03
C ALA A 42 -26.81 -25.01 -8.03
N SER A 43 -27.57 -24.06 -7.49
CA SER A 43 -28.32 -23.02 -8.22
C SER A 43 -27.50 -22.34 -9.33
N LYS A 44 -26.16 -22.43 -9.27
CA LYS A 44 -25.23 -21.97 -10.29
C LYS A 44 -24.05 -22.94 -10.36
N GLN A 45 -23.72 -23.38 -11.57
CA GLN A 45 -22.78 -24.46 -11.91
C GLN A 45 -21.31 -24.22 -11.52
N THR A 46 -21.00 -24.01 -10.25
CA THR A 46 -19.61 -23.78 -9.77
C THR A 46 -18.90 -25.07 -9.39
N ILE A 47 -19.64 -26.15 -9.10
CA ILE A 47 -19.11 -27.43 -8.65
C ILE A 47 -19.34 -28.49 -9.73
N ALA A 48 -18.29 -29.23 -10.06
CA ALA A 48 -18.35 -30.48 -10.82
C ALA A 48 -18.24 -31.65 -9.84
N VAL A 49 -19.00 -32.71 -10.13
CA VAL A 49 -19.06 -33.92 -9.33
C VAL A 49 -18.75 -35.10 -10.22
N ASN A 50 -17.85 -35.94 -9.77
CA ASN A 50 -17.58 -37.24 -10.36
C ASN A 50 -17.88 -38.32 -9.29
N VAL A 51 -18.49 -39.42 -9.69
CA VAL A 51 -18.74 -40.56 -8.79
C VAL A 51 -17.98 -41.76 -9.33
N TYR A 52 -17.21 -42.40 -8.47
CA TYR A 52 -16.37 -43.54 -8.80
C TYR A 52 -16.75 -44.74 -7.96
N ASP A 53 -16.81 -45.91 -8.59
CA ASP A 53 -16.70 -47.20 -7.92
C ASP A 53 -15.21 -47.48 -7.71
N THR A 54 -14.79 -47.48 -6.44
CA THR A 54 -13.42 -47.73 -5.99
C THR A 54 -13.27 -49.10 -5.35
N THR A 55 -14.15 -50.06 -5.68
CA THR A 55 -14.10 -51.44 -5.18
C THR A 55 -12.75 -52.09 -5.54
N ASN A 56 -12.28 -51.87 -6.76
CA ASN A 56 -10.90 -52.16 -7.14
C ASN A 56 -10.05 -50.89 -7.01
N ALA A 57 -9.11 -50.89 -6.07
CA ALA A 57 -8.24 -49.73 -5.83
C ALA A 57 -7.33 -49.39 -7.01
N SER A 58 -7.04 -50.36 -7.90
CA SER A 58 -6.15 -50.15 -9.05
C SER A 58 -6.88 -49.70 -10.31
N ALA A 59 -8.21 -49.84 -10.35
CA ALA A 59 -9.02 -49.53 -11.53
C ALA A 59 -10.41 -49.04 -11.10
N SER A 60 -10.50 -47.76 -10.74
CA SER A 60 -11.77 -47.14 -10.40
C SER A 60 -12.65 -46.97 -11.63
N ILE A 61 -13.94 -47.29 -11.52
CA ILE A 61 -14.91 -47.17 -12.60
C ILE A 61 -15.72 -45.89 -12.40
N THR A 62 -15.74 -45.02 -13.41
CA THR A 62 -16.57 -43.81 -13.38
C THR A 62 -18.05 -44.19 -13.54
N MET A 63 -18.85 -43.95 -12.51
CA MET A 63 -20.30 -44.13 -12.54
C MET A 63 -21.04 -42.86 -13.01
N TYR A 64 -20.47 -41.69 -12.70
CA TYR A 64 -21.01 -40.40 -13.10
C TYR A 64 -19.89 -39.36 -13.21
N GLY A 65 -20.08 -38.39 -14.11
CA GLY A 65 -19.15 -37.29 -14.34
C GLY A 65 -18.33 -37.48 -15.61
N THR A 66 -17.68 -36.40 -16.04
CA THR A 66 -16.84 -36.38 -17.24
C THR A 66 -15.36 -36.28 -16.85
N ASP A 67 -14.47 -36.71 -17.74
CA ASP A 67 -13.05 -36.40 -17.65
C ASP A 67 -12.90 -34.88 -17.81
N VAL A 68 -12.62 -34.20 -16.71
CA VAL A 68 -12.35 -32.76 -16.74
C VAL A 68 -10.97 -32.56 -16.13
N VAL A 69 -10.28 -31.54 -16.61
CA VAL A 69 -8.94 -31.12 -16.17
C VAL A 69 -8.95 -30.86 -14.66
N ASP A 70 -7.87 -31.27 -13.99
CA ASP A 70 -7.71 -31.11 -12.55
C ASP A 70 -7.65 -29.62 -12.18
N THR A 71 -8.69 -29.13 -11.51
CA THR A 71 -8.78 -27.75 -11.02
C THR A 71 -7.99 -27.53 -9.72
N GLY A 72 -7.39 -28.58 -9.16
CA GLY A 72 -6.47 -28.54 -8.01
C GLY A 72 -7.13 -28.50 -6.63
N LEU A 73 -8.43 -28.16 -6.53
CA LEU A 73 -9.20 -28.24 -5.27
C LEU A 73 -10.23 -29.36 -5.36
N LEU A 74 -9.82 -30.55 -4.91
CA LEU A 74 -10.60 -31.78 -4.89
C LEU A 74 -11.04 -32.13 -3.47
N HIS A 75 -12.34 -32.31 -3.27
CA HIS A 75 -12.91 -32.86 -2.05
C HIS A 75 -13.46 -34.26 -2.31
N ILE A 76 -13.09 -35.22 -1.48
CA ILE A 76 -13.49 -36.62 -1.63
C ILE A 76 -14.41 -36.98 -0.47
N SER A 77 -15.63 -37.40 -0.78
CA SER A 77 -16.61 -37.91 0.17
C SER A 77 -16.89 -39.38 -0.11
N ARG A 78 -17.03 -40.20 0.93
CA ARG A 78 -17.43 -41.61 0.77
C ARG A 78 -18.93 -41.70 0.57
N LEU A 79 -19.36 -42.56 -0.34
CA LEU A 79 -20.77 -42.79 -0.63
C LEU A 79 -21.08 -44.27 -0.37
N ASP A 80 -22.15 -44.52 0.37
CA ASP A 80 -22.61 -45.87 0.69
C ASP A 80 -23.95 -46.11 -0.01
N PHE A 81 -23.99 -47.17 -0.83
CA PHE A 81 -25.20 -47.60 -1.54
C PHE A 81 -25.82 -48.86 -0.90
N GLY A 82 -25.34 -49.28 0.27
CA GLY A 82 -25.88 -50.39 1.03
C GLY A 82 -25.38 -51.78 0.59
N ASP A 83 -24.43 -51.85 -0.35
CA ASP A 83 -23.72 -53.08 -0.69
C ASP A 83 -22.32 -53.09 -0.02
N PRO A 84 -22.07 -53.95 0.99
CA PRO A 84 -20.79 -53.99 1.70
C PRO A 84 -19.62 -54.47 0.82
N LEU A 85 -19.89 -55.12 -0.31
CA LEU A 85 -18.86 -55.56 -1.25
C LEU A 85 -18.38 -54.42 -2.15
N ARG A 86 -19.19 -53.38 -2.33
CA ARG A 86 -18.92 -52.27 -3.26
C ARG A 86 -18.56 -51.01 -2.50
N LYS A 87 -17.50 -50.32 -2.93
CA LYS A 87 -17.06 -49.06 -2.32
C LYS A 87 -17.18 -47.92 -3.32
N HIS A 88 -17.84 -46.84 -2.93
CA HIS A 88 -18.05 -45.68 -3.80
C HIS A 88 -17.48 -44.41 -3.19
N GLN A 89 -16.99 -43.53 -4.05
CA GLN A 89 -16.50 -42.22 -3.68
C GLN A 89 -17.10 -41.16 -4.60
N MET A 90 -17.45 -40.02 -4.01
CA MET A 90 -17.87 -38.82 -4.69
C MET A 90 -16.73 -37.80 -4.62
N HIS A 91 -16.32 -37.33 -5.78
CA HIS A 91 -15.24 -36.38 -5.99
C HIS A 91 -15.85 -35.06 -6.41
N CYS A 92 -15.86 -34.10 -5.51
CA CYS A 92 -16.37 -32.76 -5.72
C CYS A 92 -15.20 -31.82 -6.02
N ARG A 93 -15.34 -30.98 -7.05
CA ARG A 93 -14.33 -29.99 -7.44
C ARG A 93 -14.99 -28.75 -8.00
N PHE A 94 -14.28 -27.64 -8.03
CA PHE A 94 -14.79 -26.44 -8.70
C PHE A 94 -14.54 -26.52 -10.21
N LYS A 95 -15.54 -26.12 -11.03
CA LYS A 95 -15.42 -26.10 -12.50
C LYS A 95 -14.38 -25.10 -12.99
N GLN A 96 -14.21 -24.00 -12.26
CA GLN A 96 -13.19 -22.98 -12.51
C GLN A 96 -12.38 -22.77 -11.25
N ARG A 97 -11.10 -22.38 -11.42
CA ARG A 97 -10.29 -21.93 -10.27
C ARG A 97 -11.02 -20.77 -9.60
N PRO A 98 -11.12 -20.75 -8.25
CA PRO A 98 -11.72 -19.62 -7.56
C PRO A 98 -10.99 -18.34 -7.99
N PRO A 99 -11.71 -17.27 -8.37
CA PRO A 99 -11.07 -16.01 -8.71
C PRO A 99 -10.27 -15.56 -7.49
N LEU A 100 -8.97 -15.30 -7.69
CA LEU A 100 -8.12 -14.76 -6.63
C LEU A 100 -8.79 -13.50 -6.05
N PRO A 101 -8.61 -13.21 -4.75
CA PRO A 101 -9.27 -12.09 -4.09
C PRO A 101 -8.58 -10.76 -4.46
N TRP A 102 -8.65 -10.40 -5.73
CA TRP A 102 -8.08 -9.17 -6.29
C TRP A 102 -8.56 -7.92 -5.54
N THR A 103 -9.80 -7.93 -5.06
CA THR A 103 -10.37 -6.87 -4.24
C THR A 103 -9.59 -6.67 -2.93
N ALA A 104 -9.22 -7.75 -2.24
CA ALA A 104 -8.45 -7.71 -1.01
C ALA A 104 -7.01 -7.23 -1.27
N ILE A 105 -6.38 -7.72 -2.34
CA ILE A 105 -5.03 -7.32 -2.74
C ILE A 105 -5.01 -5.82 -3.07
N ASN A 106 -5.94 -5.36 -3.92
CA ASN A 106 -6.00 -3.97 -4.35
C ASN A 106 -6.36 -3.02 -3.20
N ALA A 107 -7.22 -3.44 -2.27
CA ALA A 107 -7.56 -2.66 -1.09
C ALA A 107 -6.33 -2.48 -0.18
N SER A 108 -5.56 -3.55 0.05
CA SER A 108 -4.34 -3.50 0.87
C SER A 108 -3.28 -2.57 0.25
N VAL A 109 -3.02 -2.69 -1.05
CA VAL A 109 -2.07 -1.81 -1.76
C VAL A 109 -2.50 -0.35 -1.67
N ARG A 110 -3.79 -0.06 -1.82
CA ARG A 110 -4.31 1.31 -1.72
C ARG A 110 -4.06 1.92 -0.34
N VAL A 111 -4.33 1.17 0.73
CA VAL A 111 -4.08 1.65 2.10
C VAL A 111 -2.60 1.94 2.30
N LEU A 112 -1.71 1.06 1.86
CA LEU A 112 -0.26 1.26 1.97
C LEU A 112 0.19 2.54 1.27
N VAL A 113 -0.26 2.77 0.04
CA VAL A 113 0.08 3.98 -0.73
C VAL A 113 -0.40 5.24 -0.02
N ILE A 114 -1.63 5.25 0.50
CA ILE A 114 -2.18 6.40 1.24
C ILE A 114 -1.34 6.69 2.49
N THR A 115 -0.99 5.66 3.26
CA THR A 115 -0.16 5.81 4.47
C THR A 115 1.23 6.35 4.15
N LEU A 116 1.88 5.84 3.09
CA LEU A 116 3.20 6.34 2.67
C LEU A 116 3.15 7.80 2.21
N LEU A 117 2.11 8.19 1.46
CA LEU A 117 1.94 9.58 1.02
C LEU A 117 1.74 10.54 2.20
N LEU A 118 0.89 10.17 3.16
CA LEU A 118 0.72 10.95 4.39
C LEU A 118 2.04 11.06 5.16
N GLY A 119 2.76 9.95 5.32
CA GLY A 119 4.07 9.93 5.96
C GLY A 119 5.08 10.87 5.30
N HIS A 120 5.14 10.89 3.96
CA HIS A 120 6.02 11.80 3.22
C HIS A 120 5.65 13.28 3.43
N ILE A 121 4.36 13.62 3.42
CA ILE A 121 3.90 15.00 3.64
C ILE A 121 4.27 15.45 5.06
N PHE A 122 4.00 14.62 6.07
CA PHE A 122 4.36 14.92 7.46
C PHE A 122 5.86 15.07 7.65
N TYR A 123 6.65 14.17 7.07
CA TYR A 123 8.12 14.24 7.14
C TYR A 123 8.64 15.54 6.52
N ALA A 124 8.18 15.90 5.32
CA ALA A 124 8.58 17.14 4.66
C ALA A 124 8.17 18.39 5.44
N ALA A 125 7.00 18.38 6.09
CA ALA A 125 6.56 19.49 6.92
C ALA A 125 7.46 19.67 8.16
N ILE A 126 7.80 18.57 8.85
CA ILE A 126 8.67 18.62 10.03
C ILE A 126 10.08 19.10 9.67
N ASP A 127 10.66 18.59 8.57
CA ASP A 127 11.99 19.03 8.10
C ASP A 127 12.03 20.54 7.80
N ARG A 128 10.98 21.07 7.16
CA ARG A 128 10.89 22.51 6.89
C ARG A 128 10.75 23.34 8.16
N ILE A 129 9.97 22.87 9.14
CA ILE A 129 9.82 23.56 10.42
C ILE A 129 11.16 23.58 11.18
N ALA A 130 11.86 22.45 11.22
CA ALA A 130 13.16 22.36 11.89
C ALA A 130 14.19 23.32 11.29
N LYS A 131 14.22 23.47 9.96
CA LYS A 131 15.10 24.43 9.27
C LYS A 131 14.76 25.88 9.59
N VAL A 132 13.47 26.24 9.57
CA VAL A 132 13.04 27.62 9.87
C VAL A 132 13.34 28.00 11.32
N GLU A 133 13.16 27.07 12.26
CA GLU A 133 13.49 27.30 13.67
C GLU A 133 15.00 27.54 13.86
N ASP A 134 15.84 26.80 13.13
CA ASP A 134 17.30 26.94 13.17
C ASP A 134 17.74 28.30 12.60
N ASP A 135 17.25 28.68 11.42
CA ASP A 135 17.53 29.97 10.80
C ASP A 135 17.08 31.15 11.69
N TYR A 136 15.91 31.03 12.33
CA TYR A 136 15.41 32.03 13.26
C TYR A 136 16.29 32.17 14.50
N ARG A 137 16.81 31.05 15.02
CA ARG A 137 17.74 31.04 16.16
C ARG A 137 19.04 31.74 15.80
N GLU A 138 19.63 31.45 14.65
CA GLU A 138 20.85 32.12 14.18
C GLU A 138 20.64 33.63 14.02
N MET A 139 19.54 34.03 13.38
CA MET A 139 19.18 35.45 13.22
C MET A 139 19.06 36.17 14.57
N ARG A 140 18.44 35.53 15.57
CA ARG A 140 18.33 36.07 16.92
C ARG A 140 19.69 36.32 17.57
N GLU A 141 20.63 35.39 17.42
CA GLU A 141 21.98 35.56 17.96
C GLU A 141 22.73 36.71 17.30
N LEU A 142 22.68 36.79 15.97
CA LEU A 142 23.31 37.88 15.21
C LEU A 142 22.71 39.24 15.59
N LYS A 143 21.39 39.31 15.79
CA LYS A 143 20.70 40.53 16.21
C LYS A 143 21.17 41.01 17.59
N VAL A 144 21.26 40.13 18.58
CA VAL A 144 21.73 40.48 19.93
C VAL A 144 23.17 41.03 19.88
N ARG A 145 24.05 40.42 19.07
CA ARG A 145 25.42 40.91 18.89
C ARG A 145 25.45 42.27 18.20
N ALA A 146 24.62 42.49 17.20
CA ALA A 146 24.51 43.78 16.50
C ALA A 146 23.99 44.89 17.42
N GLU A 147 22.96 44.62 18.24
CA GLU A 147 22.43 45.56 19.22
C GLU A 147 23.49 45.94 20.27
N ALA A 148 24.25 44.96 20.78
CA ALA A 148 25.35 45.23 21.71
C ALA A 148 26.45 46.11 21.08
N ALA A 149 26.78 45.85 19.81
CA ALA A 149 27.77 46.64 19.08
C ALA A 149 27.29 48.08 18.82
N ASP A 150 26.01 48.28 18.51
CA ASP A 150 25.44 49.61 18.29
C ASP A 150 25.37 50.46 19.56
N VAL A 151 25.03 49.85 20.70
CA VAL A 151 25.10 50.50 22.02
C VAL A 151 26.53 50.94 22.33
N ALA A 152 27.51 50.05 22.14
CA ALA A 152 28.91 50.37 22.37
C ALA A 152 29.40 51.50 21.44
N LYS A 153 28.99 51.47 20.16
CA LYS A 153 29.30 52.53 19.19
C LYS A 153 28.69 53.87 19.59
N SER A 154 27.45 53.88 20.07
CA SER A 154 26.77 55.08 20.56
C SER A 154 27.46 55.65 21.79
N GLN A 155 27.87 54.81 22.75
CA GLN A 155 28.63 55.24 23.92
C GLN A 155 29.99 55.84 23.55
N LEU A 156 30.71 55.23 22.59
CA LEU A 156 31.97 55.76 22.09
C LEU A 156 31.78 57.12 21.40
N ALA A 157 30.72 57.28 20.61
CA ALA A 157 30.41 58.55 19.94
C ALA A 157 30.11 59.67 20.95
N VAL A 158 29.34 59.37 22.00
CA VAL A 158 29.07 60.31 23.11
C VAL A 158 30.36 60.68 23.83
N TYR A 159 31.21 59.69 24.16
CA TYR A 159 32.49 59.95 24.82
C TYR A 159 33.42 60.81 23.95
N ALA A 160 33.56 60.47 22.67
CA ALA A 160 34.36 61.25 21.73
C ALA A 160 33.85 62.69 21.63
N SER A 161 32.53 62.90 21.55
CA SER A 161 31.93 64.24 21.52
C SER A 161 32.22 65.03 22.80
N ASN A 162 32.10 64.40 23.98
CA ASN A 162 32.39 65.05 25.26
C ASN A 162 33.88 65.38 25.44
N GLN A 163 34.76 64.71 24.71
CA GLN A 163 36.19 64.97 24.71
C GLN A 163 36.65 65.97 23.65
N VAL A 164 35.78 66.42 22.74
CA VAL A 164 36.11 67.53 21.84
C VAL A 164 36.13 68.81 22.68
N PRO A 165 37.30 69.48 22.82
CA PRO A 165 37.32 70.78 23.46
C PRO A 165 36.52 71.77 22.61
N GLU A 166 35.62 72.53 23.23
CA GLU A 166 34.79 73.60 22.62
C GLU A 166 35.62 74.60 21.78
N VAL A 167 36.93 74.64 21.99
CA VAL A 167 37.95 75.37 21.24
C VAL A 167 38.10 74.95 19.77
N VAL A 168 37.53 73.82 19.33
CA VAL A 168 37.61 73.33 17.94
C VAL A 168 36.42 73.77 17.07
N ILE A 169 35.54 74.65 17.56
CA ILE A 169 34.65 75.43 16.66
C ILE A 169 35.45 76.61 16.10
N GLY A 170 36.50 76.31 15.35
CA GLY A 170 37.26 77.28 14.57
C GLY A 170 36.48 77.63 13.30
N ASP A 171 36.45 78.93 12.97
CA ASP A 171 35.72 79.54 11.85
C ASP A 171 35.58 78.60 10.63
N PRO A 172 34.36 78.09 10.32
CA PRO A 172 34.15 77.08 9.29
C PRO A 172 34.66 77.50 7.91
N LYS A 173 34.73 78.81 7.63
CA LYS A 173 35.33 79.35 6.40
C LYS A 173 36.83 79.05 6.29
N ARG A 174 37.55 79.10 7.41
CA ARG A 174 39.02 78.92 7.43
C ARG A 174 39.41 77.46 7.24
N PHE A 175 38.60 76.54 7.74
CA PHE A 175 38.80 75.10 7.53
C PHE A 175 38.55 74.72 6.06
N TRP A 176 37.45 75.19 5.48
CA TRP A 176 37.16 75.01 4.05
C TRP A 176 38.23 75.62 3.14
N GLN A 177 38.81 76.77 3.52
CA GLN A 177 39.94 77.38 2.82
C GLN A 177 41.18 76.47 2.82
N ILE A 178 41.53 75.81 3.93
CA ILE A 178 42.71 74.93 3.98
C ILE A 178 42.53 73.69 3.10
N ILE A 179 41.34 73.07 3.14
CA ILE A 179 41.01 71.90 2.31
C ILE A 179 41.04 72.26 0.82
N THR A 180 40.41 73.39 0.44
CA THR A 180 40.34 73.81 -0.98
C THR A 180 41.69 74.25 -1.54
N ASN A 181 42.59 74.79 -0.72
CA ASN A 181 43.91 75.26 -1.18
C ASN A 181 44.97 74.14 -1.27
N GLN A 182 44.76 72.98 -0.64
CA GLN A 182 45.66 71.80 -0.73
C GLN A 182 45.30 70.85 -1.87
N VAL A 183 44.04 70.83 -2.30
CA VAL A 183 43.52 69.96 -3.38
C VAL A 183 43.79 70.44 -4.84
N PRO A 184 44.39 71.61 -5.18
CA PRO A 184 44.70 71.93 -6.57
C PRO A 184 45.78 71.03 -7.20
N HIS A 185 46.67 70.45 -6.38
CA HIS A 185 47.85 69.75 -6.89
C HIS A 185 47.62 68.27 -7.26
N LEU A 186 46.47 67.67 -6.90
CA LEU A 186 46.17 66.27 -7.26
C LEU A 186 45.12 66.09 -8.37
N TRP A 187 44.40 67.14 -8.77
CA TRP A 187 43.35 67.02 -9.80
C TRP A 187 43.78 67.39 -11.23
N ILE A 188 44.98 67.96 -11.41
CA ILE A 188 45.47 68.42 -12.73
C ILE A 188 46.26 67.32 -13.49
N GLN A 189 46.53 66.15 -12.89
CA GLN A 189 47.23 65.04 -13.57
C GLN A 189 46.37 63.85 -14.01
N SER A 190 45.10 63.72 -13.57
CA SER A 190 44.22 62.67 -14.09
C SER A 190 43.14 63.28 -14.98
N GLY A 191 43.50 63.57 -16.23
CA GLY A 191 42.55 63.98 -17.26
C GLY A 191 41.37 63.01 -17.35
N ARG A 192 40.21 63.43 -16.84
CA ARG A 192 38.93 62.78 -17.13
C ARG A 192 37.77 63.75 -16.92
N SER A 193 36.96 63.86 -17.98
CA SER A 193 35.79 64.71 -18.16
C SER A 193 34.80 64.65 -16.99
N THR A 194 34.45 65.80 -16.41
CA THR A 194 33.31 65.98 -15.50
C THR A 194 32.09 66.49 -16.26
N THR A 195 31.68 65.77 -17.29
CA THR A 195 30.28 65.76 -17.74
C THR A 195 29.53 64.67 -16.97
N PHE A 196 29.43 64.80 -15.66
CA PHE A 196 28.53 64.01 -14.82
C PHE A 196 28.16 64.88 -13.62
N PHE A 197 26.87 64.91 -13.28
CA PHE A 197 26.22 65.63 -12.17
C PHE A 197 25.77 67.08 -12.42
N LEU A 198 24.97 67.27 -13.48
CA LEU A 198 23.84 68.22 -13.44
C LEU A 198 22.54 67.50 -13.86
N HIS A 199 22.19 66.44 -13.12
CA HIS A 199 20.83 65.89 -13.12
C HIS A 199 20.52 65.21 -11.77
N SER A 200 20.55 66.00 -10.70
CA SER A 200 19.92 65.64 -9.43
C SER A 200 19.54 66.93 -8.69
N ALA A 201 18.58 67.66 -9.28
CA ALA A 201 17.91 68.81 -8.67
C ALA A 201 16.64 69.13 -9.46
N LYS A 202 15.64 68.25 -9.34
CA LYS A 202 14.20 68.44 -9.58
C LYS A 202 13.54 67.19 -8.97
N GLY A 203 12.82 67.23 -7.85
CA GLY A 203 12.01 68.34 -7.35
C GLY A 203 10.81 68.49 -8.25
#